data_AF-A0A1X7R945-F1
#
_entry.id   AF-A0A1X7R945-F1
#
_cell.length_a   1.000
_cell.length_b   1.000
_cell.length_c   1.000
_cell.angle_alpha   90.00
_cell.angle_beta   90.00
_cell.angle_gamma   90.00
#
_symmetry.space_group_name_H-M   'P 1'
#
loop_
_entity.id
_entity.type
_entity.pdbx_description
1 polymer ?
#
loop_
_entity_poly.entity_id
_entity_poly.type
_entity_poly.pdbx_seq_one_letter_code
_entity_poly.pdbx_strand_id
1 'polypeptide(L)'
;MNNVLGIGTDIVYIPRIVGLLQRNHTVGDYRKLKRITNKFMTTVEQKKFFKLLNKSEHVELNKELINYTAGVWAAKESILKALSGYIPSTEAPPAQTIYSKLFTKSNTVSGAPMIQVEGLFPNICPTYKEFYNRYILDRIEVLLSMSHDHDYLISYCLIKSKH
;
A
#
# COMPACT_ATOMS: atom_id res chain seq x y z
N MET A 1 7.06 -20.00 -18.37
CA MET A 1 6.68 -18.83 -19.22
C MET A 1 6.04 -17.86 -18.25
N ASN A 2 6.54 -16.64 -18.12
CA ASN A 2 5.99 -15.69 -17.13
C ASN A 2 4.61 -15.23 -17.59
N ASN A 3 3.55 -15.83 -17.04
CA ASN A 3 2.18 -15.49 -17.38
C ASN A 3 1.74 -14.27 -16.55
N VAL A 4 1.11 -13.30 -17.22
CA VAL A 4 0.44 -12.19 -16.55
C VAL A 4 -0.79 -12.74 -15.84
N LEU A 5 -0.86 -12.56 -14.52
CA LEU A 5 -1.98 -12.98 -13.69
C LEU A 5 -3.00 -11.86 -13.54
N GLY A 6 -2.54 -10.61 -13.48
CA GLY A 6 -3.44 -9.47 -13.37
C GLY A 6 -2.72 -8.13 -13.51
N ILE A 7 -3.48 -7.13 -13.93
CA ILE A 7 -3.05 -5.73 -14.02
C ILE A 7 -3.97 -4.85 -13.21
N GLY A 8 -3.43 -3.80 -12.62
CA GLY A 8 -4.22 -2.85 -11.86
C GLY A 8 -3.62 -1.46 -11.95
N THR A 9 -4.49 -0.45 -11.97
CA THR A 9 -4.09 0.95 -11.98
C THR A 9 -4.91 1.76 -11.00
N ASP A 10 -4.30 2.77 -10.40
CA ASP A 10 -4.97 3.71 -9.52
C ASP A 10 -4.44 5.11 -9.69
N ILE A 11 -5.33 6.10 -9.65
CA ILE A 11 -5.01 7.53 -9.69
C ILE A 11 -5.51 8.20 -8.41
N VAL A 12 -4.62 8.95 -7.77
CA VAL A 12 -4.86 9.64 -6.51
C VAL A 12 -4.79 11.13 -6.75
N TYR A 13 -5.87 11.83 -6.38
CA TYR A 13 -5.87 13.27 -6.26
C TYR A 13 -5.24 13.69 -4.93
N ILE A 14 -4.04 14.28 -4.98
CA ILE A 14 -3.19 14.60 -3.82
C ILE A 14 -3.89 15.54 -2.82
N PRO A 15 -4.62 16.60 -3.24
CA PRO A 15 -5.35 17.45 -2.29
C PRO A 15 -6.37 16.69 -1.43
N ARG A 16 -6.94 15.57 -1.92
CA ARG A 16 -7.80 14.70 -1.09
C ARG A 16 -7.02 14.02 0.04
N ILE A 17 -5.77 13.63 -0.21
CA ILE A 17 -4.86 13.08 0.80
C ILE A 17 -4.51 14.16 1.83
N VAL A 18 -4.19 15.37 1.38
CA VAL A 18 -3.94 16.52 2.26
C VAL A 18 -5.12 16.74 3.20
N GLY A 19 -6.34 16.87 2.64
CA GLY A 19 -7.55 17.04 3.45
C GLY A 19 -7.84 15.85 4.38
N LEU A 20 -7.51 14.61 3.98
CA LEU A 20 -7.63 13.45 4.85
C LEU A 20 -6.69 13.56 6.06
N LEU A 21 -5.42 13.90 5.81
CA LEU A 21 -4.41 14.02 6.85
C LEU A 21 -4.71 15.18 7.79
N GLN A 22 -5.03 16.37 7.27
CA GLN A 22 -5.37 17.55 8.08
C GLN A 22 -6.58 17.29 9.00
N ARG A 23 -7.66 16.69 8.47
CA ARG A 23 -8.87 16.39 9.27
C ARG A 23 -8.64 15.37 10.39
N ASN A 24 -7.63 14.52 10.26
CA ASN A 24 -7.32 13.47 11.24
C ASN A 24 -6.07 13.78 12.09
N HIS A 25 -5.38 14.88 11.81
CA HIS A 25 -4.22 15.34 12.55
C HIS A 25 -4.65 16.34 13.63
N THR A 26 -4.21 16.11 14.85
CA THR A 26 -4.36 17.05 15.96
C THR A 26 -3.00 17.13 16.62
N VAL A 27 -2.47 18.35 16.79
CA VAL A 27 -1.13 18.55 17.38
C VAL A 27 -1.10 17.90 18.77
N GLY A 28 -0.15 17.01 18.99
CA GLY A 28 0.00 16.26 20.24
C GLY A 28 -0.95 15.05 20.41
N ASP A 29 -1.93 14.83 19.52
CA ASP A 29 -2.81 13.65 19.54
C ASP A 29 -2.90 12.96 18.17
N TYR A 30 -2.16 11.86 18.05
CA TYR A 30 -2.09 11.06 16.82
C TYR A 30 -3.10 9.91 16.76
N ARG A 31 -4.04 9.76 17.71
CA ARG A 31 -4.93 8.59 17.76
C ARG A 31 -5.82 8.45 16.52
N LYS A 32 -6.43 9.54 16.07
CA LYS A 32 -7.27 9.55 14.85
C LYS A 32 -6.44 9.23 13.61
N LEU A 33 -5.26 9.85 13.51
CA LEU A 33 -4.33 9.64 12.41
C LEU A 33 -3.84 8.20 12.34
N LYS A 34 -3.43 7.62 13.48
CA LYS A 34 -3.05 6.21 13.60
C LYS A 34 -4.19 5.28 13.21
N ARG A 35 -5.42 5.59 13.61
CA ARG A 35 -6.60 4.80 13.23
C ARG A 35 -6.85 4.80 11.73
N ILE A 36 -6.69 5.94 11.04
CA ILE A 36 -6.91 6.00 9.60
C ILE A 36 -5.78 5.32 8.83
N THR A 37 -4.51 5.53 9.22
CA THR A 37 -3.36 4.89 8.55
C THR A 37 -3.34 3.38 8.77
N ASN A 38 -3.77 2.89 9.94
CA ASN A 38 -3.96 1.46 10.21
C ASN A 38 -4.89 0.74 9.23
N LYS A 39 -5.75 1.46 8.50
CA LYS A 39 -6.65 0.83 7.52
C LYS A 39 -5.94 0.38 6.24
N PHE A 40 -4.78 0.96 5.93
CA PHE A 40 -4.12 0.70 4.65
C PHE A 40 -2.59 0.64 4.71
N MET A 41 -1.97 1.02 5.83
CA MET A 41 -0.53 0.96 6.04
C MET A 41 -0.15 -0.19 6.97
N THR A 42 0.91 -0.92 6.61
CA THR A 42 1.54 -1.90 7.51
C THR A 42 2.29 -1.21 8.65
N THR A 43 2.68 -1.96 9.67
CA THR A 43 3.46 -1.42 10.79
C THR A 43 4.77 -0.78 10.33
N VAL A 44 5.41 -1.32 9.30
CA VAL A 44 6.64 -0.77 8.71
C VAL A 44 6.36 0.57 8.04
N GLU A 45 5.28 0.64 7.26
CA GLU A 45 4.87 1.87 6.59
C GLU A 45 4.47 2.96 7.59
N GLN A 46 3.75 2.58 8.65
CA GLN A 46 3.36 3.50 9.73
C GLN A 46 4.58 4.05 10.47
N LYS A 47 5.58 3.23 10.77
CA LYS A 47 6.82 3.71 11.38
C LYS A 47 7.49 4.78 10.52
N LYS A 48 7.54 4.58 9.19
CA LYS A 48 8.07 5.60 8.27
C LYS A 48 7.18 6.83 8.20
N PHE A 49 5.86 6.65 8.13
CA PHE A 49 4.88 7.73 8.15
C PHE A 49 5.06 8.65 9.37
N PHE A 50 5.08 8.09 10.59
CA PHE A 50 5.23 8.89 11.81
C PHE A 50 6.62 9.50 11.95
N LYS A 51 7.67 8.86 11.41
CA LYS A 51 9.00 9.47 11.32
C LYS A 51 8.99 10.71 10.42
N LEU A 52 8.29 10.67 9.29
CA LEU A 52 8.14 11.81 8.38
C LEU A 52 7.26 12.92 9.00
N LEU A 53 6.21 12.53 9.72
CA LEU A 53 5.35 13.46 10.45
C LEU A 53 6.15 14.25 11.49
N ASN A 54 6.94 13.56 12.33
CA ASN A 54 7.73 14.20 13.39
C ASN A 54 8.87 15.10 12.87
N LYS A 55 9.31 14.91 11.63
CA LYS A 55 10.29 15.80 10.97
C LYS A 55 9.66 17.09 10.43
N SER A 56 8.33 17.17 10.38
CA SER A 56 7.65 18.35 9.88
C SER A 56 7.58 19.36 11.04
N GLU A 57 8.53 20.30 11.07
CA GLU A 57 8.66 21.32 12.12
C GLU A 57 7.53 22.38 12.10
N HIS A 58 6.70 22.38 11.05
CA HIS A 58 5.59 23.32 10.88
C HIS A 58 4.21 22.65 10.93
N VAL A 59 3.21 23.48 11.23
CA VAL A 59 1.77 23.17 11.27
C VAL A 59 1.27 22.61 9.92
N GLU A 60 2.03 22.79 8.84
CA GLU A 60 1.75 22.28 7.51
C GLU A 60 2.38 20.91 7.25
N LEU A 61 1.59 20.00 6.67
CA LEU A 61 2.04 18.68 6.30
C LEU A 61 3.13 18.78 5.22
N ASN A 62 4.31 18.19 5.49
CA ASN A 62 5.40 18.15 4.51
C ASN A 62 4.98 17.39 3.23
N LYS A 63 5.37 17.92 2.06
CA LYS A 63 5.20 17.30 0.74
C LYS A 63 5.71 15.85 0.68
N GLU A 64 6.81 15.54 1.37
CA GLU A 64 7.33 14.17 1.46
C GLU A 64 6.36 13.22 2.15
N LEU A 65 5.73 13.63 3.25
CA LEU A 65 4.72 12.85 3.97
C LEU A 65 3.47 12.63 3.11
N ILE A 66 3.03 13.68 2.43
CA ILE A 66 1.85 13.64 1.54
C ILE A 66 2.11 12.66 0.39
N ASN A 67 3.23 12.83 -0.32
CA ASN A 67 3.60 11.96 -1.45
C ASN A 67 3.83 10.51 -1.00
N TYR A 68 4.42 10.32 0.18
CA TYR A 68 4.56 9.00 0.78
C TYR A 68 3.20 8.34 1.01
N THR A 69 2.26 9.07 1.63
CA THR A 69 0.91 8.58 1.93
C THR A 69 0.13 8.26 0.66
N ALA A 70 0.13 9.18 -0.31
CA ALA A 70 -0.51 9.01 -1.61
C ALA A 70 0.08 7.80 -2.36
N GLY A 71 1.40 7.63 -2.31
CA GLY A 71 2.08 6.53 -2.96
C GLY A 71 1.80 5.17 -2.31
N VAL A 72 1.71 5.10 -0.98
CA VAL A 72 1.27 3.87 -0.32
C VAL A 72 -0.15 3.52 -0.74
N TRP A 73 -1.08 4.49 -0.67
CA TRP A 73 -2.47 4.28 -1.07
C TRP A 73 -2.60 3.78 -2.51
N ALA A 74 -2.02 4.51 -3.48
CA ALA A 74 -2.11 4.16 -4.89
C ALA A 74 -1.53 2.77 -5.20
N ALA A 75 -0.43 2.41 -4.53
CA ALA A 75 0.16 1.10 -4.67
C ALA A 75 -0.75 -0.01 -4.14
N LYS A 76 -1.39 0.17 -2.98
CA LYS A 76 -2.31 -0.85 -2.43
C LYS A 76 -3.55 -1.02 -3.31
N GLU A 77 -4.15 0.07 -3.77
CA GLU A 77 -5.32 0.04 -4.64
C GLU A 77 -5.01 -0.61 -5.99
N SER A 78 -3.87 -0.27 -6.61
CA SER A 78 -3.46 -0.88 -7.87
C SER A 78 -3.16 -2.38 -7.70
N ILE A 79 -2.56 -2.80 -6.59
CA ILE A 79 -2.37 -4.22 -6.26
C ILE A 79 -3.70 -4.94 -6.07
N LEU A 80 -4.65 -4.37 -5.32
CA LEU A 80 -5.94 -5.02 -5.09
C LEU A 80 -6.70 -5.21 -6.41
N LYS A 81 -6.70 -4.19 -7.27
CA LYS A 81 -7.29 -4.30 -8.62
C LYS A 81 -6.60 -5.38 -9.44
N ALA A 82 -5.27 -5.46 -9.41
CA ALA A 82 -4.54 -6.52 -10.09
C ALA A 82 -4.90 -7.92 -9.55
N LEU A 83 -5.00 -8.08 -8.22
CA LEU A 83 -5.43 -9.34 -7.60
C LEU A 83 -6.87 -9.71 -7.96
N SER A 84 -7.77 -8.74 -8.12
CA SER A 84 -9.16 -9.02 -8.47
C SER A 84 -9.35 -9.65 -9.85
N GLY A 85 -8.37 -9.49 -10.77
CA GLY A 85 -8.34 -10.19 -12.05
C GLY A 85 -7.82 -11.63 -11.97
N TYR A 86 -7.17 -11.99 -10.86
CA TYR A 86 -6.51 -13.30 -10.67
C TYR A 86 -7.24 -14.18 -9.64
N ILE A 87 -7.78 -13.57 -8.58
CA ILE A 87 -8.31 -14.26 -7.40
C ILE A 87 -9.83 -14.10 -7.35
N PRO A 88 -10.60 -15.20 -7.21
CA PRO A 88 -12.04 -15.14 -7.01
C PRO A 88 -12.42 -14.27 -5.81
N SER A 89 -13.44 -13.42 -5.95
CA SER A 89 -13.89 -12.52 -4.88
C SER A 89 -14.35 -13.24 -3.62
N THR A 90 -14.81 -14.49 -3.74
CA THR A 90 -15.23 -15.36 -2.63
C THR A 90 -14.06 -15.88 -1.79
N GLU A 91 -12.84 -15.87 -2.34
CA GLU A 91 -11.63 -16.36 -1.67
C GLU A 91 -10.71 -15.23 -1.19
N ALA A 92 -10.94 -14.01 -1.67
CA ALA A 92 -10.15 -12.85 -1.32
C ALA A 92 -10.45 -12.37 0.13
N PRO A 93 -9.41 -12.11 0.96
CA PRO A 93 -9.58 -11.42 2.22
C PRO A 93 -10.14 -10.01 2.02
N PRO A 94 -10.70 -9.38 3.07
CA PRO A 94 -11.07 -7.97 3.03
C PRO A 94 -9.88 -7.10 2.62
N ALA A 95 -10.15 -6.05 1.83
CA ALA A 95 -9.13 -5.12 1.33
C ALA A 95 -8.20 -4.59 2.44
N GLN A 96 -8.77 -4.21 3.59
CA GLN A 96 -7.99 -3.75 4.75
C GLN A 96 -6.96 -4.79 5.23
N THR A 97 -7.29 -6.08 5.21
CA THR A 97 -6.36 -7.17 5.57
C THR A 97 -5.22 -7.25 4.57
N ILE A 98 -5.54 -7.20 3.28
CA ILE A 98 -4.54 -7.20 2.20
C ILE A 98 -3.60 -5.99 2.32
N TYR A 99 -4.16 -4.80 2.53
CA TYR A 99 -3.41 -3.56 2.58
C TYR A 99 -2.45 -3.49 3.76
N SER A 100 -2.98 -3.73 4.96
CA SER A 100 -2.27 -3.45 6.21
C SER A 100 -1.43 -4.62 6.70
N LYS A 101 -1.56 -5.82 6.12
CA LYS A 101 -0.89 -7.02 6.63
C LYS A 101 -0.16 -7.85 5.58
N LEU A 102 -0.53 -7.79 4.30
CA LEU A 102 0.09 -8.65 3.28
C LEU A 102 1.17 -7.96 2.48
N PHE A 103 0.87 -6.79 1.91
CA PHE A 103 1.84 -6.07 1.10
C PHE A 103 2.46 -4.94 1.91
N THR A 104 3.74 -4.67 1.72
CA THR A 104 4.43 -3.48 2.22
C THR A 104 5.11 -2.77 1.05
N LYS A 105 4.81 -1.50 0.85
CA LYS A 105 5.42 -0.64 -0.14
C LYS A 105 6.69 -0.03 0.43
N SER A 106 7.78 -0.22 -0.30
CA SER A 106 9.07 0.41 -0.03
C SER A 106 9.66 0.98 -1.32
N ASN A 107 10.90 1.44 -1.26
CA ASN A 107 11.68 1.83 -2.42
C ASN A 107 13.02 1.08 -2.35
N THR A 108 13.59 0.76 -3.51
CA THR A 108 14.97 0.33 -3.64
C THR A 108 15.93 1.48 -3.30
N VAL A 109 17.23 1.17 -3.20
CA VAL A 109 18.28 2.18 -3.01
C VAL A 109 18.30 3.21 -4.16
N SER A 110 17.97 2.79 -5.38
CA SER A 110 17.84 3.66 -6.55
C SER A 110 16.54 4.47 -6.58
N GLY A 111 15.68 4.35 -5.56
CA GLY A 111 14.41 5.07 -5.46
C GLY A 111 13.25 4.40 -6.20
N ALA A 112 13.47 3.29 -6.92
CA ALA A 112 12.41 2.57 -7.62
C ALA A 112 11.40 1.97 -6.62
N PRO A 113 10.08 2.06 -6.89
CA PRO A 113 9.08 1.51 -5.98
C PRO A 113 9.14 -0.02 -5.98
N MET A 114 8.96 -0.62 -4.80
CA MET A 114 8.99 -2.08 -4.63
C MET A 114 7.91 -2.52 -3.66
N ILE A 115 7.38 -3.73 -3.88
CA ILE A 115 6.43 -4.38 -2.99
C ILE A 115 7.09 -5.59 -2.33
N GLN A 116 7.04 -5.60 -1.01
CA GLN A 116 7.40 -6.75 -0.19
C GLN A 116 6.13 -7.49 0.22
N VAL A 117 6.14 -8.80 0.04
CA VAL A 117 5.07 -9.69 0.50
C VAL A 117 5.43 -10.21 1.88
N GLU A 118 4.51 -10.12 2.83
CA GLU A 118 4.71 -10.57 4.20
C GLU A 118 4.72 -12.11 4.28
N GLY A 119 5.92 -12.67 4.43
CA GLY A 119 6.13 -14.12 4.52
C GLY A 119 5.42 -14.77 5.71
N LEU A 120 5.25 -14.01 6.80
CA LEU A 120 4.57 -14.48 8.02
C LEU A 120 3.06 -14.20 7.99
N PHE A 121 2.48 -13.82 6.85
CA PHE A 121 1.06 -13.51 6.74
C PHE A 121 0.14 -14.63 7.28
N PRO A 122 0.41 -15.94 7.03
CA PRO A 122 -0.38 -17.02 7.64
C PRO A 122 -0.35 -17.04 9.17
N ASN A 123 0.70 -16.55 9.81
CA ASN A 123 0.79 -16.47 11.27
C ASN A 123 0.06 -15.23 11.80
N ILE A 124 0.11 -14.12 11.06
CA ILE A 124 -0.56 -12.85 11.41
C ILE A 124 -2.07 -12.94 11.16
N CYS A 125 -2.48 -13.71 10.15
CA CYS A 125 -3.86 -13.89 9.70
C CYS A 125 -4.17 -15.35 9.40
N PRO A 126 -4.26 -16.22 10.43
CA PRO A 126 -4.45 -17.67 10.24
C PRO A 126 -5.70 -18.04 9.43
N THR A 127 -6.78 -17.26 9.55
CA THR A 127 -8.02 -17.44 8.79
C THR A 127 -7.82 -17.40 7.28
N TYR A 128 -6.77 -16.72 6.78
CA TYR A 128 -6.50 -16.56 5.35
C TYR A 128 -5.26 -17.36 4.89
N LYS A 129 -4.86 -18.39 5.65
CA LYS A 129 -3.73 -19.26 5.31
C LYS A 129 -3.91 -19.95 3.96
N GLU A 130 -5.10 -20.48 3.68
CA GLU A 130 -5.38 -21.17 2.40
C GLU A 130 -5.29 -20.22 1.20
N PHE A 131 -5.86 -19.01 1.32
CA PHE A 131 -5.70 -17.95 0.32
C PHE A 131 -4.22 -17.67 0.04
N TYR A 132 -3.42 -17.52 1.10
CA TYR A 132 -1.99 -17.21 0.96
C TYR A 132 -1.22 -18.33 0.27
N ASN A 133 -1.43 -19.58 0.68
CA ASN A 133 -0.76 -20.74 0.11
C ASN A 133 -1.15 -20.97 -1.36
N ARG A 134 -2.42 -20.75 -1.69
CA ARG A 134 -2.96 -21.00 -3.03
C ARG A 134 -2.54 -19.93 -4.03
N TYR A 135 -2.60 -18.67 -3.64
CA TYR A 135 -2.48 -17.55 -4.59
C TYR A 135 -1.22 -16.71 -4.43
N ILE A 136 -0.54 -16.75 -3.29
CA ILE A 136 0.52 -15.77 -2.99
C ILE A 136 1.88 -16.44 -2.84
N LEU A 137 2.01 -17.38 -1.91
CA LEU A 137 3.27 -18.00 -1.51
C LEU A 137 3.97 -18.63 -2.71
N ASP A 138 5.12 -18.06 -3.10
CA ASP A 138 5.94 -18.48 -4.22
C ASP A 138 5.20 -18.60 -5.57
N ARG A 139 4.01 -18.00 -5.67
CA ARG A 139 3.20 -17.98 -6.90
C ARG A 139 3.37 -16.68 -7.68
N ILE A 140 3.50 -15.55 -6.97
CA ILE A 140 3.42 -14.22 -7.59
C ILE A 140 4.69 -13.40 -7.45
N GLU A 141 4.92 -12.58 -8.47
CA GLU A 141 5.83 -11.45 -8.43
C GLU A 141 5.01 -10.18 -8.71
N VAL A 142 5.22 -9.15 -7.89
CA VAL A 142 4.49 -7.87 -7.98
C VAL A 142 5.44 -6.81 -8.51
N LEU A 143 5.16 -6.32 -9.71
CA LEU A 143 5.88 -5.22 -10.34
C LEU A 143 5.06 -3.95 -10.20
N LEU A 144 5.70 -2.88 -9.73
CA LEU A 144 5.05 -1.62 -9.45
C LEU A 144 5.78 -0.50 -10.19
N SER A 145 5.01 0.38 -10.83
CA SER A 145 5.49 1.65 -11.37
C SER A 145 4.60 2.77 -10.86
N MET A 146 5.20 3.93 -10.63
CA MET A 146 4.50 5.10 -10.11
C MET A 146 5.00 6.35 -10.82
N SER A 147 4.08 7.24 -11.12
CA SER A 147 4.38 8.58 -11.62
C SER A 147 3.53 9.59 -10.87
N HIS A 148 4.02 10.83 -10.76
CA HIS A 148 3.23 11.91 -10.20
C HIS A 148 3.52 13.19 -10.97
N ASP A 149 2.49 14.01 -11.13
CA ASP A 149 2.61 15.34 -11.69
C ASP A 149 1.56 16.25 -11.08
N HIS A 150 1.95 17.48 -10.76
CA HIS A 150 1.13 18.46 -10.06
C HIS A 150 0.34 17.86 -8.87
N ASP A 151 -0.98 17.78 -9.00
CA ASP A 151 -1.91 17.33 -7.97
C ASP A 151 -2.32 15.86 -8.08
N TYR A 152 -1.68 15.09 -8.97
CA TYR A 152 -2.04 13.71 -9.22
C TYR A 152 -0.84 12.77 -9.08
N LEU A 153 -1.11 11.60 -8.52
CA LEU A 153 -0.21 10.47 -8.51
C LEU A 153 -0.92 9.28 -9.17
N ILE A 154 -0.24 8.58 -10.07
CA ILE A 154 -0.73 7.35 -10.70
C ILE A 154 0.17 6.17 -10.37
N SER A 155 -0.44 5.02 -10.15
CA SER A 155 0.23 3.75 -9.93
C SER A 155 -0.22 2.72 -10.96
N TYR A 156 0.73 1.95 -11.46
CA TYR A 156 0.52 0.79 -12.31
C TYR A 156 1.12 -0.43 -11.62
N CYS A 157 0.33 -1.50 -11.52
CA CYS A 157 0.72 -2.76 -10.93
C CYS A 157 0.53 -3.88 -11.94
N LEU A 158 1.53 -4.75 -12.06
CA LEU A 158 1.49 -6.00 -12.80
C LEU A 158 1.81 -7.14 -11.83
N ILE A 159 0.93 -8.12 -11.77
CA ILE A 159 1.16 -9.37 -11.06
C ILE A 159 1.39 -10.46 -12.10
N LYS A 160 2.51 -11.18 -12.00
CA LYS A 160 2.86 -12.29 -12.88
C LYS A 160 3.23 -13.54 -12.09
N SER A 161 3.18 -14.71 -12.74
CA SER A 161 3.66 -15.95 -12.15
C SER A 161 5.18 -15.89 -11.93
N LYS A 162 5.65 -16.50 -10.83
CA LYS A 162 7.09 -16.65 -10.56
C LYS A 162 7.77 -17.77 -11.38
N HIS A 163 6.99 -18.64 -12.03
CA HIS A 163 7.44 -19.77 -12.85
C HIS A 163 6.55 -19.94 -14.10
#